data_AF-A0A9X0F2C6-F1
#
_entry.id   AF-A0A9X0F2C6-F1
#
_cell.length_a   1.000
_cell.length_b   1.000
_cell.length_c   1.000
_cell.angle_alpha   90.00
_cell.angle_beta   90.00
_cell.angle_gamma   90.00
#
_symmetry.space_group_name_H-M   'P 1'
#
loop_
_entity.id
_entity.type
_entity.pdbx_description
1 polymer ?
#
loop_
_entity_poly.entity_id
_entity_poly.type
_entity_poly.pdbx_seq_one_letter_code
_entity_poly.pdbx_strand_id
1 'polypeptide(L)' 'MPNGTSKSYTYDGFGNRTSVKVVENGKETKSIAATFNDGNQLVKFGNESLTYDANGNRTSDRKFR' A
#
# COMPACT_ATOMS: atom_id res chain seq x y z
N MET A 1 3.43 -19.32 22.90
CA MET A 1 2.69 -18.05 22.82
C MET A 1 2.97 -17.43 21.45
N PRO A 2 2.02 -16.73 20.82
CA PRO A 2 2.31 -16.02 19.59
C PRO A 2 3.45 -15.03 19.87
N ASN A 3 4.37 -14.93 18.94
CA ASN A 3 5.60 -14.14 18.89
C ASN A 3 5.38 -12.60 18.93
N GLY A 4 4.32 -12.13 19.60
CA GLY A 4 4.03 -10.71 19.82
C GLY A 4 3.77 -9.90 18.55
N THR A 5 3.58 -10.56 17.40
CA THR A 5 3.36 -9.91 16.11
C THR A 5 1.87 -9.63 15.89
N SER A 6 1.53 -8.40 15.54
CA SER A 6 0.20 -8.01 15.06
C SER A 6 0.30 -7.24 13.75
N LYS A 7 -0.69 -7.43 12.88
CA LYS A 7 -0.84 -6.67 11.62
C LYS A 7 -2.19 -5.97 11.63
N SER A 8 -2.20 -4.70 11.29
CA SER A 8 -3.41 -3.89 11.17
C SER A 8 -3.50 -3.28 9.77
N TYR A 9 -4.73 -3.12 9.30
CA TYR A 9 -5.04 -2.67 7.96
C TYR A 9 -6.15 -1.63 8.04
N THR A 10 -6.01 -0.54 7.29
CA THR A 10 -7.10 0.41 7.07
C THR A 10 -7.57 0.31 5.63
N TYR A 11 -8.85 0.62 5.44
CA TYR A 11 -9.51 0.55 4.14
C TYR A 11 -10.27 1.85 3.88
N ASP A 12 -10.35 2.26 2.63
CA ASP A 12 -11.28 3.32 2.21
C ASP A 12 -12.70 2.77 2.00
N GLY A 13 -13.63 3.65 1.59
CA GLY A 13 -15.03 3.28 1.35
C GLY A 13 -15.25 2.34 0.15
N PHE A 14 -14.27 2.21 -0.74
CA PHE A 14 -14.31 1.29 -1.89
C PHE A 14 -13.66 -0.07 -1.56
N GLY A 15 -13.10 -0.21 -0.34
CA GLY A 15 -12.44 -1.43 0.11
C GLY A 15 -10.98 -1.54 -0.32
N ASN A 16 -10.36 -0.47 -0.84
CA ASN A 16 -8.93 -0.49 -1.06
C ASN A 16 -8.19 -0.35 0.26
N ARG A 17 -7.09 -1.10 0.40
CA ARG A 17 -6.25 -1.02 1.59
C ARG A 17 -5.39 0.23 1.54
N THR A 18 -5.60 1.17 2.45
CA THR A 18 -4.91 2.47 2.53
C THR A 18 -3.70 2.45 3.48
N SER A 19 -3.63 1.48 4.38
CA SER A 19 -2.48 1.32 5.28
C SER A 19 -2.23 -0.14 5.67
N VAL A 20 -0.96 -0.46 5.90
CA VAL A 20 -0.49 -1.68 6.54
C VAL A 20 0.44 -1.28 7.69
N LYS A 21 0.12 -1.70 8.91
CA LYS A 21 0.99 -1.53 10.07
C LYS A 21 1.31 -2.87 10.71
N VAL A 22 2.58 -3.11 10.99
CA VAL A 22 3.08 -4.31 11.68
C VAL A 22 3.72 -3.87 12.98
N VAL A 23 3.33 -4.53 14.07
CA VAL A 23 3.89 -4.34 15.39
C VAL A 23 4.42 -5.69 15.86
N GLU A 24 5.67 -5.73 16.32
CA GLU A 24 6.32 -6.89 16.90
C GLU A 24 6.78 -6.55 18.31
N ASN A 25 6.37 -7.36 19.29
CA ASN A 25 6.70 -7.16 20.70
C ASN A 25 6.37 -5.74 21.20
N GLY A 26 5.23 -5.20 20.79
CA GLY A 26 4.76 -3.86 21.16
C GLY A 26 5.44 -2.70 20.41
N LYS A 27 6.42 -2.98 19.54
CA LYS A 27 7.10 -1.97 18.71
C LYS A 27 6.63 -2.03 17.27
N GLU A 28 6.30 -0.88 16.68
CA GLU A 28 6.03 -0.80 15.25
C GLU A 28 7.30 -1.09 14.44
N THR A 29 7.25 -2.11 13.58
CA THR A 29 8.36 -2.51 12.71
C THR A 29 8.13 -2.14 11.26
N LYS A 30 6.87 -1.90 10.87
CA LYS A 30 6.51 -1.52 9.51
C LYS A 30 5.25 -0.66 9.53
N SER A 31 5.27 0.42 8.74
CA SER A 31 4.07 1.19 8.40
C SER A 31 4.19 1.64 6.95
N ILE A 32 3.21 1.26 6.14
CA ILE A 32 3.14 1.62 4.72
C ILE A 32 1.76 2.20 4.44
N ALA A 33 1.73 3.40 3.87
CA ALA A 33 0.53 4.00 3.32
C ALA A 33 0.39 3.69 1.83
N ALA A 34 -0.85 3.60 1.36
CA ALA A 34 -1.21 3.46 -0.04
C ALA A 34 -2.20 4.55 -0.43
N THR A 35 -2.07 5.08 -1.65
CA THR A 35 -3.00 6.07 -2.21
C THR A 35 -3.48 5.63 -3.57
N PHE A 36 -4.72 5.97 -3.89
CA PHE A 36 -5.40 5.58 -5.12
C PHE A 36 -5.86 6.84 -5.87
N ASN A 37 -5.94 6.76 -7.20
CA ASN A 37 -6.55 7.81 -8.03
C ASN A 37 -8.09 7.64 -8.12
N ASP A 38 -8.75 8.56 -8.81
CA ASP A 38 -10.21 8.55 -9.00
C ASP A 38 -10.71 7.31 -9.77
N GLY A 39 -9.84 6.71 -10.61
CA GLY A 39 -10.10 5.45 -11.30
C GLY A 39 -9.90 4.20 -10.42
N ASN A 40 -9.74 4.37 -9.11
CA ASN A 40 -9.51 3.30 -8.14
C ASN A 40 -8.20 2.50 -8.36
N GLN A 41 -7.18 3.14 -8.94
CA GLN A 41 -5.88 2.52 -9.23
C GLN A 41 -4.84 2.96 -8.21
N LEU A 42 -3.99 2.03 -7.75
CA LEU A 42 -2.91 2.30 -6.80
C LEU A 42 -1.85 3.21 -7.44
N VAL A 43 -1.68 4.44 -6.94
CA VAL A 43 -0.66 5.39 -7.46
C VAL A 43 0.57 5.50 -6.57
N LYS A 44 0.47 5.11 -5.29
CA LYS A 44 1.61 5.10 -4.38
C LYS A 44 1.49 3.98 -3.35
N PHE A 45 2.58 3.29 -3.06
CA PHE A 45 2.72 2.33 -1.97
C PHE A 45 4.04 2.57 -1.25
N GLY A 46 3.98 3.17 -0.06
CA GLY A 46 5.18 3.65 0.64
C GLY A 46 5.94 4.67 -0.19
N ASN A 47 7.15 4.31 -0.62
CA ASN A 47 8.02 5.18 -1.44
C ASN A 47 8.00 4.81 -2.94
N GLU A 48 7.21 3.81 -3.32
CA GLU A 48 7.01 3.42 -4.70
C GLU A 48 5.83 4.18 -5.28
N SER A 49 6.04 4.78 -6.46
CA SER A 49 5.01 5.48 -7.21
C SER A 49 4.74 4.74 -8.51
N LEU A 50 3.48 4.65 -8.89
CA LEU A 50 3.00 4.03 -10.11
C LEU A 50 2.28 5.09 -10.94
N THR A 51 2.40 4.98 -12.26
CA THR A 51 1.72 5.86 -13.22
C THR A 51 0.93 5.03 -14.20
N TYR A 52 -0.12 5.62 -14.74
CA TYR A 52 -1.02 5.00 -15.69
C TYR A 52 -1.22 5.91 -16.90
N ASP A 53 -1.38 5.32 -18.08
CA ASP A 53 -1.88 6.05 -19.24
C ASP A 53 -3.40 6.29 -19.14
N ALA A 54 -3.97 7.03 -20.09
CA ALA A 54 -5.40 7.34 -20.11
C ALA A 54 -6.31 6.10 -20.26
N ASN A 55 -5.79 4.99 -20.77
CA ASN A 55 -6.52 3.73 -20.90
C ASN A 55 -6.43 2.88 -19.63
N GLY A 56 -5.72 3.35 -18.61
CA GLY A 56 -5.51 2.64 -17.35
C GLY A 56 -4.40 1.59 -17.41
N ASN A 57 -3.56 1.57 -18.45
CA ASN A 57 -2.38 0.71 -18.48
C ASN A 57 -1.28 1.30 -17.61
N ARG A 58 -0.65 0.47 -16.77
CA ARG A 58 0.46 0.90 -15.93
C ARG A 58 1.70 1.17 -16.78
N THR A 59 2.24 2.38 -16.69
CA THR A 59 3.40 2.84 -17.49
C THR A 59 4.72 2.84 -16.73
N SER A 60 4.69 2.60 -15.43
CA SER A 60 5.88 2.50 -14.57
C SER A 60 5.68 1.42 -13.51
N ASP A 61 6.60 0.47 -13.45
CA ASP A 61 6.71 -0.48 -12.33
C ASP A 61 8.15 -0.65 -11.80
N ARG A 62 9.08 0.21 -12.26
CA ARG A 62 10.52 0.17 -11.95
C ARG A 62 11.19 -1.19 -12.20
N LYS A 63 10.53 -2.18 -12.84
CA LYS A 63 11.04 -3.55 -13.00
C LYS A 63 11.80 -3.77 -14.30
N PHE A 64 11.77 -2.80 -15.21
CA PHE A 64 12.61 -2.77 -16.40
C PHE A 64 13.33 -1.42 -16.50
N ARG A 65 14.51 -1.34 -15.89
CA ARG A 65 15.59 -0.43 -16.27
C ARG A 65 16.86 -1.26 -16.41
#